data_AF-A0A932DRB1-F1
#
_entry.id   AF-A0A932DRB1-F1
#
_cell.length_a   1.000
_cell.length_b   1.000
_cell.length_c   1.000
_cell.angle_alpha   90.00
_cell.angle_beta   90.00
_cell.angle_gamma   90.00
#
_symmetry.space_group_name_H-M   'P 1'
#
loop_
_entity.id
_entity.type
_entity.pdbx_description
1 polymer ?
#
loop_
_entity_poly.entity_id
_entity_poly.type
_entity_poly.pdbx_seq_one_letter_code
_entity_poly.pdbx_strand_id
1 'polypeptide(L)' 'MIPYLDNDTIFHKANDFLSKYHISFDCPIPIDLIAEKSLGLTIFPVTNLERYCEVHGGISRDFKTILVDEKQYKPRIPN' A
#
# COMPACT_ATOMS: atom_id res chain seq x y z
N MET A 1 -9.96 -21.14 6.03
CA MET A 1 -9.85 -20.49 7.34
C MET A 1 -8.65 -19.57 7.29
N ILE A 2 -8.82 -18.27 7.53
CA ILE A 2 -7.69 -17.33 7.60
C ILE A 2 -7.20 -17.36 9.07
N PRO A 3 -5.91 -17.63 9.34
CA PRO A 3 -5.40 -17.68 10.70
C PRO A 3 -5.50 -16.30 11.37
N TYR A 4 -5.95 -16.27 12.62
CA TYR A 4 -5.90 -15.07 13.45
C TYR A 4 -4.44 -14.78 13.84
N LEU A 5 -4.03 -13.53 13.71
CA LEU A 5 -2.72 -13.05 14.18
C LEU A 5 -2.98 -12.04 15.29
N ASP A 6 -2.28 -12.19 16.41
CA ASP A 6 -2.27 -11.19 17.47
C ASP A 6 -1.51 -9.91 17.04
N ASN A 7 -1.72 -8.84 17.80
CA ASN A 7 -1.12 -7.54 17.50
C ASN A 7 0.41 -7.55 17.56
N ASP A 8 1.00 -8.32 18.48
CA ASP A 8 2.46 -8.42 18.62
C ASP A 8 3.07 -9.05 17.37
N THR A 9 2.44 -10.12 16.85
CA THR A 9 2.84 -10.78 15.62
C THR A 9 2.71 -9.85 14.41
N ILE A 10 1.63 -9.06 14.33
CA ILE A 10 1.44 -8.07 13.27
C ILE A 10 2.53 -6.99 13.36
N PHE A 11 2.83 -6.51 14.57
CA PHE A 11 3.86 -5.50 14.81
C PHE A 11 5.25 -5.99 14.39
N HIS A 12 5.62 -7.22 14.77
CA HIS A 12 6.88 -7.83 14.34
C HIS A 12 6.97 -7.95 12.81
N LYS A 13 5.90 -8.44 12.15
CA LYS A 13 5.86 -8.53 10.69
C LYS A 13 6.00 -7.16 10.01
N ALA A 14 5.39 -6.12 10.58
CA ALA A 14 5.51 -4.76 10.07
C ALA A 14 6.95 -4.22 10.22
N ASN A 15 7.59 -4.46 11.36
CA ASN A 15 8.99 -4.07 11.58
C ASN A 15 9.96 -4.82 10.67
N ASP A 16 9.74 -6.13 10.45
CA ASP A 16 10.55 -6.92 9.52
C ASP A 16 10.40 -6.41 8.08
N PHE A 17 9.18 -6.06 7.68
CA PHE A 17 8.90 -5.45 6.38
C PHE A 17 9.66 -4.13 6.20
N LEU A 18 9.57 -3.24 7.19
CA LEU A 18 10.27 -1.95 7.14
C LEU A 18 11.79 -2.11 7.19
N SER A 19 12.31 -2.99 8.05
CA SER A 19 13.75 -3.28 8.12
C SER A 19 14.30 -3.78 6.78
N LYS A 20 13.50 -4.54 6.03
CA LYS A 20 13.88 -5.08 4.72
C LYS A 20 13.86 -4.05 3.60
N TYR A 21 12.88 -3.15 3.58
CA TYR A 21 12.63 -2.25 2.44
C TYR A 21 12.87 -0.76 2.71
N HIS A 22 12.99 -0.35 3.97
CA HIS A 22 13.17 1.04 4.42
C HIS A 22 13.86 1.10 5.79
N ILE A 23 15.11 0.64 5.85
CA ILE A 23 15.87 0.48 7.11
C ILE A 23 16.13 1.79 7.88
N SER A 24 15.96 2.96 7.24
CA SER A 24 16.12 4.23 7.96
C SER A 24 14.93 4.55 8.87
N PHE A 25 13.76 3.95 8.62
CA PHE A 25 12.51 4.22 9.32
C PHE A 25 12.07 5.70 9.27
N ASP A 26 12.67 6.51 8.40
CA ASP A 26 12.34 7.92 8.29
C ASP A 26 10.94 8.13 7.71
N CYS A 27 10.26 9.18 8.16
CA CYS A 27 8.98 9.60 7.62
C CYS A 27 9.16 10.68 6.52
N PRO A 28 8.37 10.64 5.44
CA PRO A 28 7.32 9.66 5.15
C PRO A 28 7.88 8.33 4.61
N ILE A 29 7.24 7.22 4.99
CA ILE A 29 7.56 5.88 4.45
C ILE A 29 7.25 5.88 2.95
N PRO A 30 8.20 5.46 2.08
CA PRO A 30 8.04 5.48 0.63
C PRO A 30 7.18 4.31 0.13
N ILE A 31 5.95 4.14 0.64
CA ILE A 31 5.16 2.92 0.41
C ILE A 31 4.86 2.65 -1.07
N ASP A 32 4.62 3.70 -1.87
CA ASP A 32 4.38 3.56 -3.31
C ASP A 32 5.60 2.96 -4.02
N LEU A 33 6.80 3.45 -3.68
CA LEU A 33 8.05 2.97 -4.24
C LEU A 33 8.30 1.51 -3.83
N ILE A 34 8.05 1.17 -2.57
CA ILE A 34 8.20 -0.20 -2.08
C ILE A 34 7.22 -1.13 -2.80
N ALA A 35 5.95 -0.73 -2.92
CA ALA A 35 4.93 -1.51 -3.62
C ALA A 35 5.31 -1.75 -5.09
N GLU A 36 5.69 -0.70 -5.81
CA GLU A 36 5.97 -0.79 -7.24
C GLU A 36 7.32 -1.46 -7.56
N LYS A 37 8.39 -1.06 -6.87
CA LYS A 37 9.75 -1.49 -7.21
C LYS A 37 10.17 -2.75 -6.48
N SER A 38 9.75 -2.92 -5.22
CA SER A 38 10.20 -4.03 -4.39
C SER A 38 9.23 -5.21 -4.40
N LEU A 39 7.92 -4.94 -4.49
CA LEU A 39 6.88 -5.98 -4.49
C LEU A 39 6.31 -6.29 -5.89
N GLY A 40 6.62 -5.45 -6.89
CA GLY A 40 6.13 -5.61 -8.26
C GLY A 40 4.61 -5.45 -8.38
N LEU A 41 4.03 -4.61 -7.52
CA LEU A 41 2.62 -4.24 -7.57
C LEU A 41 2.45 -3.01 -8.46
N THR A 42 1.25 -2.79 -8.97
CA THR A 42 0.86 -1.56 -9.66
C THR A 42 -0.07 -0.77 -8.75
N ILE A 43 0.15 0.53 -8.59
CA ILE A 43 -0.82 1.41 -7.96
C ILE A 43 -1.53 2.17 -9.09
N PHE A 44 -2.86 2.00 -9.17
CA PHE A 44 -3.67 2.58 -10.22
C PHE A 44 -4.72 3.53 -9.62
N PRO A 45 -4.54 4.85 -9.78
CA PRO A 45 -5.53 5.84 -9.36
C PRO A 45 -6.79 5.74 -10.21
N VAL A 46 -7.96 5.73 -9.57
CA VAL A 46 -9.27 5.67 -10.22
C VAL A 46 -10.06 6.93 -9.88
N THR A 47 -10.50 7.64 -10.91
CA THR A 47 -11.26 8.87 -10.77
C THR A 47 -12.61 8.65 -10.11
N ASN A 48 -12.86 9.33 -8.98
CA ASN A 48 -14.12 9.28 -8.23
C ASN A 48 -14.56 7.87 -7.81
N LEU A 49 -13.61 6.97 -7.53
CA LEU A 49 -13.88 5.60 -7.08
C LEU A 49 -14.80 5.57 -5.85
N GLU A 50 -14.52 6.39 -4.85
CA GLU A 50 -15.32 6.49 -3.63
C GLU A 50 -16.74 6.95 -3.94
N ARG A 51 -16.88 7.95 -4.82
CA ARG A 51 -18.20 8.51 -5.17
C ARG A 51 -19.09 7.49 -5.87
N TYR A 52 -18.53 6.66 -6.75
CA TYR A 52 -19.31 5.75 -7.59
C TYR A 52 -19.41 4.33 -7.04
N CYS A 53 -18.45 3.90 -6.23
CA CYS A 53 -18.36 2.53 -5.74
C CYS A 53 -18.35 2.42 -4.21
N GLU A 54 -18.42 3.55 -3.50
CA GLU A 54 -18.44 3.61 -2.02
C GLU A 54 -17.22 2.92 -1.37
N VAL A 55 -16.10 2.86 -2.10
CA VAL A 55 -14.82 2.31 -1.64
C VAL A 55 -13.68 3.28 -1.92
N HIS A 56 -12.76 3.42 -0.98
CA HIS A 56 -11.59 4.29 -1.15
C HIS A 56 -10.44 3.63 -1.94
N GLY A 57 -10.48 2.31 -2.07
CA GLY A 57 -9.50 1.52 -2.77
C GLY A 57 -9.84 0.05 -2.79
N GLY A 58 -9.02 -0.73 -3.48
CA GLY A 58 -9.20 -2.17 -3.62
C GLY A 58 -7.95 -2.84 -4.16
N ILE A 59 -8.02 -4.16 -4.34
CA ILE A 59 -6.95 -4.93 -4.97
C ILE A 59 -7.54 -5.84 -6.03
N SER A 60 -6.85 -5.96 -7.17
CA SER A 60 -7.24 -6.85 -8.25
C SER A 60 -7.22 -8.31 -7.79
N ARG A 61 -7.98 -9.16 -8.48
CA ARG A 61 -8.14 -10.58 -8.13
C ARG A 61 -6.83 -11.38 -8.19
N ASP A 62 -5.89 -10.97 -9.03
CA ASP A 62 -4.55 -11.56 -9.15
C ASP A 62 -3.54 -10.98 -8.14
N PHE A 63 -3.98 -10.06 -7.27
CA PHE A 63 -3.18 -9.37 -6.27
C PHE A 63 -1.98 -8.61 -6.85
N LYS A 64 -2.11 -8.11 -8.09
CA LYS A 64 -1.05 -7.34 -8.76
C LYS A 64 -1.30 -5.85 -8.82
N THR A 65 -2.55 -5.39 -8.71
CA THR A 65 -2.92 -3.98 -8.85
C THR A 65 -3.73 -3.51 -7.66
N ILE A 66 -3.25 -2.46 -6.99
CA ILE A 66 -3.96 -1.71 -5.98
C ILE A 66 -4.69 -0.57 -6.68
N LEU A 67 -6.02 -0.53 -6.52
CA LEU A 67 -6.86 0.58 -6.95
C LEU A 67 -6.96 1.58 -5.81
N VAL A 68 -6.82 2.87 -6.09
CA VAL A 68 -6.95 3.93 -5.08
C VAL A 68 -7.76 5.08 -5.67
N ASP A 69 -8.63 5.69 -4.87
CA ASP A 69 -9.32 6.90 -5.33
C ASP A 69 -8.29 8.02 -5.61
N GLU A 70 -8.38 8.63 -6.79
CA GLU A 70 -7.44 9.68 -7.21
C GLU A 70 -7.33 10.84 -6.22
N LYS A 71 -8.41 11.18 -5.49
CA LYS A 71 -8.41 12.29 -4.54
C LYS A 71 -7.56 12.00 -3.31
N GLN A 72 -7.41 10.72 -2.98
CA GLN A 72 -6.58 10.25 -1.87
C GLN A 72 -5.14 9.98 -2.30
N TYR A 73 -4.96 9.65 -3.58
CA TYR A 73 -3.64 9.45 -4.15
C TYR A 73 -2.95 10.79 -4.40
N LYS A 74 -2.04 11.16 -3.50
CA LYS A 74 -1.12 12.28 -3.73
C LYS A 74 0.14 11.73 -4.40
N PRO A 75 0.29 11.82 -5.73
CA PRO A 75 1.52 11.38 -6.38
C PRO A 75 2.69 12.16 -5.78
N ARG A 76 3.80 11.46 -5.54
CA ARG A 76 5.07 12.13 -5.24
C ARG A 76 5.34 13.13 -6.35
N ILE A 77 5.30 14.42 -6.03
CA ILE A 77 5.91 15.43 -6.89
C ILE A 77 7.41 15.23 -6.71
N PRO A 78 8.17 14.81 -7.74
CA PRO A 78 9.61 14.81 -7.65
C PRO A 78 10.06 16.28 -7.49
N ASN A 79 10.79 16.57 -6.42
CA ASN A 79 11.58 17.79 -6.31
C ASN A 79 12.73 17.75 -7.31
#